data_AF-A0AAN8BWX2-F1
#
_entry.id   AF-A0AAN8BWX2-F1
#
_cell.length_a   1.000
_cell.length_b   1.000
_cell.length_c   1.000
_cell.angle_alpha   90.00
_cell.angle_beta   90.00
_cell.angle_gamma   90.00
#
_symmetry.space_group_name_H-M   'P 1'
#
loop_
_entity.id
_entity.type
_entity.pdbx_description
1 polymer ?
#
loop_
_entity_poly.entity_id
_entity_poly.type
_entity_poly.pdbx_seq_one_letter_code
_entity_poly.pdbx_strand_id
1 'polypeptide(L)' 'MDFCYRAVCDIPQTYNDAIVSAKSRQWKNAMDEEMRSLEENETFHLTQLPPGKKAVGGKWVYALKSDIDR' A
#
# COMPACT_ATOMS: atom_id res chain seq x y z
N MET A 1 -17.01 -21.80 2.01
CA MET A 1 -15.84 -20.90 1.95
C MET A 1 -16.30 -19.64 1.26
N ASP A 2 -16.60 -18.62 2.06
CA ASP A 2 -17.19 -17.36 1.60
C ASP A 2 -16.24 -16.63 0.65
N PHE A 3 -16.80 -15.89 -0.31
CA PHE A 3 -16.06 -15.10 -1.31
C PHE A 3 -15.03 -14.16 -0.66
N CYS A 4 -15.34 -13.68 0.55
CA CYS A 4 -14.46 -12.88 1.39
C CYS A 4 -13.14 -13.58 1.75
N TYR A 5 -13.11 -14.90 1.95
CA TYR A 5 -11.88 -15.62 2.32
C TYR A 5 -10.92 -15.76 1.14
N ARG A 6 -11.43 -15.96 -0.08
CA ARG A 6 -10.61 -16.02 -1.30
C ARG A 6 -9.96 -14.68 -1.63
N ALA A 7 -10.68 -13.57 -1.46
CA ALA A 7 -10.15 -12.24 -1.74
C ALA A 7 -8.98 -11.86 -0.82
N VAL A 8 -9.01 -12.27 0.45
CA VAL A 8 -7.94 -11.98 1.42
C VAL A 8 -6.66 -12.76 1.12
N CYS A 9 -6.77 -14.00 0.64
CA CYS A 9 -5.60 -14.80 0.22
C CYS A 9 -4.85 -14.18 -0.98
N ASP A 10 -5.54 -13.41 -1.82
CA ASP A 10 -4.97 -12.76 -3.00
C ASP A 10 -4.36 -11.37 -2.72
N ILE A 11 -4.47 -10.88 -1.47
CA ILE A 11 -3.88 -9.59 -1.08
C ILE A 11 -2.43 -9.83 -0.62
N PRO A 12 -1.45 -9.23 -1.32
CA PRO A 12 -0.06 -9.37 -0.94
C PRO A 12 0.18 -8.77 0.44
N GLN A 13 0.98 -9.46 1.26
CA GLN A 13 1.35 -8.97 2.59
C GLN A 13 2.67 -8.20 2.57
N THR A 14 3.46 -8.40 1.51
CA THR A 14 4.74 -7.72 1.30
C THR A 14 4.84 -7.15 -0.10
N TYR A 15 5.76 -6.20 -0.29
CA TYR A 15 6.08 -5.68 -1.62
C TYR A 15 6.51 -6.80 -2.58
N ASN A 16 7.30 -7.74 -2.09
CA ASN A 16 7.76 -8.86 -2.90
C ASN A 16 6.59 -9.72 -3.40
N ASP A 17 5.62 -10.02 -2.52
CA ASP A 17 4.41 -10.76 -2.90
C ASP A 17 3.61 -9.99 -3.95
N ALA A 18 3.53 -8.66 -3.81
CA ALA A 18 2.80 -7.81 -4.75
C ALA A 18 3.41 -7.86 -6.14
N ILE A 19 4.73 -7.71 -6.27
CA ILE A 19 5.42 -7.65 -7.57
C ILE A 19 5.52 -9.02 -8.28
N VAL A 20 5.51 -10.14 -7.55
CA VAL A 20 5.50 -11.49 -8.15
C VAL A 20 4.08 -12.01 -8.40
N SER A 21 3.05 -11.36 -7.84
CA SER A 21 1.66 -11.77 -8.05
C SER A 21 1.21 -11.57 -9.50
N ALA A 22 0.18 -12.31 -9.91
CA ALA A 22 -0.48 -12.10 -11.20
C ALA A 22 -1.04 -10.68 -11.37
N LYS A 23 -1.26 -9.96 -10.26
CA LYS A 23 -1.78 -8.59 -10.23
C LYS A 23 -0.70 -7.53 -10.04
N SER A 24 0.58 -7.87 -10.26
CA SER A 24 1.73 -7.00 -9.99
C SER A 24 1.63 -5.62 -10.63
N ARG A 25 1.12 -5.55 -11.87
CA ARG A 25 0.90 -4.27 -12.56
C ARG A 25 -0.15 -3.41 -11.88
N GLN A 26 -1.27 -4.00 -11.42
CA GLN A 26 -2.29 -3.23 -10.68
C GLN A 26 -1.73 -2.74 -9.34
N TRP A 27 -1.00 -3.59 -8.61
CA TRP A 27 -0.39 -3.19 -7.34
C TRP A 27 0.64 -2.09 -7.52
N LYS A 28 1.48 -2.18 -8.55
CA LYS A 28 2.45 -1.13 -8.86
C LYS A 28 1.76 0.19 -9.19
N ASN A 29 0.77 0.17 -10.07
CA ASN A 29 0.02 1.38 -10.41
C ASN A 29 -0.65 2.01 -9.18
N ALA A 30 -1.26 1.19 -8.31
CA ALA A 30 -1.89 1.69 -7.08
C ALA A 30 -0.86 2.32 -6.11
N MET A 31 0.34 1.72 -5.99
CA MET A 31 1.44 2.31 -5.21
C MET A 31 1.91 3.64 -5.81
N ASP A 32 2.07 3.70 -7.13
CA ASP A 32 2.49 4.92 -7.83
C ASP A 32 1.44 6.04 -7.70
N GLU A 33 0.15 5.71 -7.77
CA GLU A 33 -0.96 6.64 -7.55
C GLU A 33 -0.98 7.19 -6.13
N GLU A 34 -0.78 6.35 -5.11
CA GLU A 34 -0.72 6.79 -3.72
C GLU A 34 0.53 7.62 -3.42
N MET A 35 1.69 7.25 -3.97
CA MET A 35 2.89 8.08 -3.86
C MET A 35 2.68 9.46 -4.45
N ARG A 36 2.05 9.54 -5.64
CA ARG A 36 1.71 10.82 -6.26
C ARG A 36 0.70 11.60 -5.42
N SER A 37 -0.31 10.95 -4.84
CA SER A 37 -1.30 11.62 -4.00
C SER A 37 -0.68 12.23 -2.74
N LEU A 38 0.32 11.57 -2.13
CA LEU A 38 1.08 12.10 -1.00
C LEU A 38 1.91 13.32 -1.38
N GLU A 39 2.52 13.31 -2.57
CA GLU A 39 3.26 14.45 -3.13
C GLU A 39 2.32 15.63 -3.43
N GLU A 40 1.20 15.39 -4.11
CA GLU A 40 0.20 16.40 -4.49
C GLU A 40 -0.46 17.04 -3.26
N ASN A 41 -0.71 16.27 -2.21
CA ASN A 41 -1.32 16.77 -0.98
C ASN A 41 -0.31 17.52 -0.07
N GLU A 42 0.98 17.54 -0.40
CA GLU A 42 2.07 18.11 0.43
C GLU A 42 2.06 17.58 1.89
N THR A 43 1.51 16.39 2.11
CA THR A 43 1.33 15.82 3.46
C THR A 43 2.56 15.06 3.95
N PHE A 44 3.54 14.82 3.07
CA PHE A 44 4.75 14.09 3.39
C PHE A 44 6.00 14.73 2.78
N HIS A 45 7.06 14.82 3.58
CA HIS A 45 8.40 15.15 3.10
C HIS A 45 9.39 14.11 3.63
N LEU A 46 10.20 13.56 2.73
CA LEU A 46 11.30 12.68 3.10
C LEU A 46 12.37 13.52 3.80
N THR A 47 12.56 13.31 5.10
CA THR A 47 13.58 14.01 5.89
C THR A 47 14.52 13.03 6.56
N GLN A 48 15.77 13.44 6.77
CA GLN A 48 16.70 12.64 7.56
C GLN A 48 16.27 12.67 9.03
N LEU A 49 16.36 11.53 9.71
CA LEU A 49 16.04 11.45 11.13
C LEU A 49 16.98 12.37 11.92
N PRO A 50 16.48 13.44 12.58
CA PRO A 50 17.35 14.34 13.31
C PRO A 50 18.02 13.62 14.50
N PRO A 51 19.24 14.03 14.86
CA PRO A 51 20.00 13.39 15.94
C PRO A 51 19.23 13.44 17.25
N GLY A 52 19.20 12.31 17.96
CA GLY A 52 18.50 12.17 19.24
C GLY A 52 16.98 11.98 19.14
N LYS A 53 16.41 11.87 17.93
CA LYS A 53 14.99 11.52 17.75
C LYS A 53 14.83 10.06 17.32
N LYS A 54 13.68 9.47 17.69
CA LYS A 54 13.28 8.13 17.28
C LYS A 54 12.29 8.24 16.13
N ALA A 55 12.54 7.55 15.03
CA ALA A 55 11.57 7.44 13.95
C ALA A 55 10.31 6.72 14.47
N VAL A 56 9.14 7.25 14.15
CA VAL A 56 7.88 6.53 14.35
C VAL A 56 7.79 5.50 13.22
N GLY A 57 7.62 4.24 13.57
CA GLY A 57 7.41 3.18 12.59
C GLY A 57 6.05 3.35 11.90
N GLY A 58 6.03 3.27 10.58
CA GLY A 58 4.82 3.10 9.78
C GLY A 58 4.83 1.73 9.09
N LYS A 59 3.65 1.16 8.85
CA LYS A 59 3.51 -0.05 8.04
C LYS A 59 2.65 0.27 6.82
N TRP A 60 3.18 -0.04 5.64
CA TRP A 60 2.41 -0.07 4.41
C TRP A 60 1.61 -1.38 4.34
N VAL A 61 0.32 -1.27 4.02
CA VAL A 61 -0.59 -2.41 3.87
C VAL A 61 -1.28 -2.33 2.52
N TYR A 62 -1.44 -3.48 1.86
CA TYR A 62 -2.22 -3.60 0.65
C TYR A 62 -3.67 -3.89 1.01
N ALA A 63 -4.60 -3.24 0.32
CA ALA A 63 -6.02 -3.48 0.48
C ALA A 63 -6.70 -3.44 -0.89
N LEU A 64 -7.67 -4.34 -1.10
CA LEU A 64 -8.57 -4.24 -2.23
C LEU A 64 -9.71 -3.31 -1.85
N LYS A 65 -9.87 -2.21 -2.59
CA LYS A 65 -11.05 -1.35 -2.47
C LYS A 65 -12.16 -2.00 -3.30
N SER A 66 -13.09 -2.67 -2.64
CA SER A 66 -14.30 -3.18 -3.29
C SER A 66 -15.35 -2.07 -3.27
N ASP A 67 -15.87 -1.69 -4.44
CA ASP A 67 -17.01 -0.77 -4.59
C ASP A 67 -18.33 -1.45 -4.13
N ILE A 68 -18.40 -1.89 -2.87
CA ILE A 68 -19.62 -2.46 -2.26
C ILE A 68 -20.56 -1.36 -1.73
N ASP A 69 -20.21 -0.09 -1.90
CA ASP A 69 -21.08 1.04 -1.57
C ASP A 69 -21.64 1.69 -2.85
N ARG A 70 -22.66 1.05 -3.45
CA ARG A 70 -23.56 1.68 -4.41
C ARG A 70 -25.01 1.40 -4.06
#